data_AF-A0A3G6UNL8-F1
#
_entry.id   AF-A0A3G6UNL8-F1
#
_cell.length_a   1.000
_cell.length_b   1.000
_cell.length_c   1.000
_cell.angle_alpha   90.00
_cell.angle_beta   90.00
_cell.angle_gamma   90.00
#
_symmetry.space_group_name_H-M   'P 1'
#
loop_
_entity.id
_entity.type
_entity.pdbx_description
1 polymer ?
#
loop_
_entity_poly.entity_id
_entity_poly.type
_entity_poly.pdbx_seq_one_letter_code
_entity_poly.pdbx_strand_id
1 'polypeptide(L)'
;MKKRLNYAALILLVLLLTGCTSEDKWERSTKASAEARREDPLSSYSSKQIEYARVWLQLGPNQEIDELNVHLLSAGTPLNPDDSTSAAYPEDVIQLAGSRLADGSVTYRGNGDGTINVYNVPLRWDGQYPAGKKFYEEIIDNTKLVSIDKGNPDKIVKLINKMKIVEGF
;
A
#
# COMPACT_ATOMS: atom_id res chain seq x y z
N MET A 1 -12.11 -62.88 32.46
CA MET A 1 -12.09 -63.41 31.08
C MET A 1 -10.75 -63.08 30.42
N LYS A 2 -10.06 -64.14 29.94
CA LYS A 2 -9.03 -64.23 28.86
C LYS A 2 -8.40 -62.91 28.37
N LYS A 3 -7.07 -62.70 28.50
CA LYS A 3 -5.94 -63.10 27.58
C LYS A 3 -5.28 -61.78 27.08
N ARG A 4 -3.96 -61.54 26.94
CA ARG A 4 -2.66 -62.28 26.92
C ARG A 4 -1.56 -61.24 27.30
N LEU A 5 -0.52 -61.46 28.13
CA LEU A 5 0.74 -62.21 27.92
C LEU A 5 1.39 -62.06 26.52
N ASN A 6 2.70 -61.83 26.31
CA ASN A 6 3.85 -61.49 27.16
C ASN A 6 5.14 -61.53 26.29
N TYR A 7 6.25 -61.00 26.83
CA TYR A 7 7.68 -61.39 26.63
C TYR A 7 8.32 -61.14 25.25
N ALA A 8 9.29 -60.23 25.18
CA ALA A 8 10.75 -60.42 25.41
C ALA A 8 11.44 -60.49 24.03
N ALA A 9 12.34 -59.58 23.64
CA ALA A 9 13.63 -59.31 24.26
C ALA A 9 14.39 -60.60 24.63
N LEU A 10 14.67 -61.47 23.64
CA LEU A 10 15.86 -62.32 23.68
C LEU A 10 16.11 -62.97 22.30
N ILE A 11 17.40 -63.16 22.01
CA ILE A 11 17.96 -64.10 21.02
C ILE A 11 18.19 -63.51 19.62
N LEU A 12 19.28 -62.73 19.57
CA LEU A 12 20.37 -62.89 18.62
C LEU A 12 20.63 -64.39 18.33
N LEU A 13 20.94 -64.73 17.07
CA LEU A 13 21.59 -65.97 16.61
C LEU A 13 20.69 -67.14 16.12
N VAL A 14 20.23 -67.09 14.87
CA VAL A 14 20.31 -68.26 13.96
C VAL A 14 20.60 -67.77 12.53
N LEU A 15 21.75 -68.23 12.02
CA LEU A 15 22.29 -68.07 10.69
C LEU A 15 21.58 -69.01 9.69
N LEU A 16 21.59 -68.58 8.42
CA LEU A 16 21.63 -69.36 7.17
C LEU A 16 20.33 -69.73 6.42
N LEU A 17 20.41 -69.40 5.12
CA LEU A 17 19.77 -69.95 3.91
C LEU A 17 18.55 -69.20 3.33
N THR A 18 18.65 -68.98 2.01
CA THR A 18 17.65 -68.45 1.05
C THR A 18 17.28 -66.99 1.30
N GLY A 19 17.44 -66.03 0.39
CA GLY A 19 17.33 -66.05 -1.06
C GLY A 19 16.57 -64.76 -1.41
N CYS A 20 17.20 -63.90 -2.21
CA CYS A 20 16.65 -62.75 -2.94
C CYS A 20 15.22 -62.27 -2.56
N THR A 21 15.11 -61.12 -1.89
CA THR A 21 13.91 -60.26 -1.98
C THR A 21 14.29 -58.80 -1.96
N SER A 22 13.90 -58.10 -3.02
CA SER A 22 13.94 -56.67 -3.26
C SER A 22 13.29 -55.87 -2.12
N GLU A 23 14.03 -54.92 -1.55
CA GLU A 23 13.49 -53.91 -0.64
C GLU A 23 13.29 -52.59 -1.40
N ASP A 24 12.02 -52.26 -1.66
CA ASP A 24 11.60 -50.95 -2.17
C ASP A 24 11.93 -49.87 -1.14
N LYS A 25 12.96 -49.09 -1.43
CA LYS A 25 13.36 -47.93 -0.64
C LYS A 25 12.43 -46.75 -0.96
N TRP A 26 11.35 -46.59 -0.19
CA TRP A 26 10.52 -45.39 -0.21
C TRP A 26 11.28 -44.23 0.46
N GLU A 27 12.11 -43.52 -0.31
CA GLU A 27 12.64 -42.22 0.09
C GLU A 27 11.52 -41.19 -0.02
N ARG A 28 10.82 -40.94 1.10
CA ARG A 28 9.94 -39.78 1.23
C ARG A 28 10.83 -38.53 1.22
N SER A 29 11.06 -38.00 0.02
CA SER A 29 11.70 -36.72 -0.19
C SER A 29 10.80 -35.63 0.41
N THR A 30 10.98 -35.34 1.69
CA THR A 30 10.49 -34.10 2.30
C THR A 30 11.36 -32.97 1.76
N LYS A 31 11.06 -32.54 0.53
CA LYS A 31 11.50 -31.25 0.02
C LYS A 31 10.68 -30.19 0.76
N ALA A 32 11.04 -29.97 2.03
CA ALA A 32 10.65 -28.77 2.74
C ALA A 32 11.24 -27.62 1.93
N SER A 33 10.40 -26.98 1.12
CA SER A 33 10.71 -25.72 0.48
C SER A 33 11.08 -24.77 1.61
N ALA A 34 12.37 -24.51 1.75
CA ALA A 34 12.85 -23.39 2.54
C ALA A 34 12.42 -22.12 1.81
N GLU A 35 11.14 -21.78 1.91
CA GLU A 35 10.69 -20.41 1.74
C GLU A 35 11.35 -19.63 2.86
N ALA A 36 12.56 -19.15 2.59
CA ALA A 36 13.13 -18.04 3.33
C ALA A 36 12.03 -16.99 3.39
N ARG A 37 11.53 -16.69 4.60
CA ARG A 37 10.56 -15.63 4.83
C ARG A 37 11.16 -14.36 4.26
N ARG A 38 10.77 -13.99 3.03
CA ARG A 38 11.13 -12.70 2.48
C ARG A 38 10.42 -11.69 3.35
N GLU A 39 11.22 -10.85 4.01
CA GLU A 39 10.70 -9.74 4.79
C GLU A 39 9.83 -8.86 3.89
N ASP A 40 8.69 -8.40 4.40
CA ASP A 40 7.82 -7.49 3.67
C ASP A 40 8.62 -6.23 3.33
N PRO A 41 8.82 -5.88 2.04
CA PRO A 41 9.62 -4.72 1.67
C PRO A 41 9.04 -3.40 2.19
N LEU A 42 7.77 -3.38 2.62
CA LEU A 42 7.11 -2.22 3.20
C LEU A 42 7.30 -2.09 4.72
N SER A 43 7.88 -3.10 5.40
CA SER A 43 7.97 -3.17 6.87
C SER A 43 8.73 -2.00 7.51
N SER A 44 9.65 -1.38 6.76
CA SER A 44 10.49 -0.26 7.21
C SER A 44 9.87 1.12 6.99
N TYR A 45 8.74 1.21 6.28
CA TYR A 45 8.09 2.47 5.94
C TYR A 45 6.86 2.75 6.82
N SER A 46 6.60 4.03 7.08
CA SER A 46 5.40 4.42 7.83
C SER A 46 4.12 4.17 7.03
N SER A 47 3.00 3.99 7.74
CA SER A 47 1.67 3.86 7.13
C SER A 47 1.33 5.04 6.21
N LYS A 48 1.73 6.26 6.59
CA LYS A 48 1.54 7.48 5.78
C LYS A 48 2.32 7.42 4.47
N GLN A 49 3.61 7.07 4.50
CA GLN A 49 4.40 6.91 3.27
C GLN A 49 3.80 5.87 2.33
N ILE A 50 3.35 4.73 2.90
CA ILE A 50 2.70 3.66 2.13
C ILE A 50 1.37 4.16 1.52
N GLU A 51 0.57 4.90 2.28
CA GLU A 51 -0.69 5.49 1.81
C GLU A 51 -0.43 6.47 0.64
N TYR A 52 0.46 7.45 0.82
CA TYR A 52 0.78 8.46 -0.20
C TYR A 52 1.22 7.80 -1.51
N ALA A 53 2.11 6.81 -1.42
CA ALA A 53 2.57 6.07 -2.59
C ALA A 53 1.46 5.23 -3.24
N ARG A 54 0.57 4.60 -2.47
CA ARG A 54 -0.57 3.85 -3.03
C ARG A 54 -1.57 4.76 -3.73
N VAL A 55 -1.90 5.90 -3.12
CA VAL A 55 -2.80 6.89 -3.71
C VAL A 55 -2.22 7.40 -5.03
N TRP A 56 -0.94 7.77 -5.06
CA TRP A 56 -0.31 8.18 -6.31
C TRP A 56 -0.26 7.04 -7.35
N LEU A 57 0.06 5.82 -6.93
CA LEU A 57 0.13 4.66 -7.84
C LEU A 57 -1.21 4.40 -8.55
N GLN A 58 -2.33 4.65 -7.86
CA GLN A 58 -3.67 4.37 -8.36
C GLN A 58 -4.30 5.58 -9.08
N LEU A 59 -4.07 6.80 -8.59
CA LEU A 59 -4.79 8.00 -9.03
C LEU A 59 -3.89 9.08 -9.64
N GLY A 60 -2.57 8.97 -9.47
CA GLY A 60 -1.58 9.89 -10.03
C GLY A 60 -1.68 9.93 -11.56
N PRO A 61 -1.85 11.11 -12.18
CA PRO A 61 -2.02 11.23 -13.63
C PRO A 61 -0.80 10.74 -14.42
N ASN A 62 0.40 10.90 -13.85
CA ASN A 62 1.65 10.40 -14.42
C ASN A 62 2.39 9.51 -13.41
N GLN A 63 2.74 8.29 -13.81
CA GLN A 63 3.51 7.35 -12.99
C GLN A 63 5.02 7.52 -13.15
N GLU A 64 5.45 8.19 -14.24
CA GLU A 64 6.85 8.45 -14.58
C GLU A 64 7.27 9.83 -14.09
N ILE A 65 7.22 10.01 -12.76
CA ILE A 65 7.65 11.24 -12.06
C ILE A 65 9.09 11.12 -11.56
N ASP A 66 9.81 12.23 -11.50
CA ASP A 66 11.14 12.27 -10.86
C ASP A 66 11.03 12.37 -9.33
N GLU A 67 9.96 13.00 -8.84
CA GLU A 67 9.73 13.30 -7.44
C GLU A 67 8.23 13.29 -7.12
N LEU A 68 7.87 12.79 -5.94
CA LEU A 68 6.52 12.82 -5.38
C LEU A 68 6.50 13.81 -4.21
N ASN A 69 5.96 15.00 -4.44
CA ASN A 69 5.78 16.01 -3.41
C ASN A 69 4.49 15.75 -2.62
N VAL A 70 4.59 15.79 -1.30
CA VAL A 70 3.47 15.60 -0.37
C VAL A 70 3.30 16.88 0.43
N HIS A 71 2.21 17.58 0.17
CA HIS A 71 1.82 18.79 0.89
C HIS A 71 0.74 18.44 1.91
N LEU A 72 0.99 18.75 3.18
CA LEU A 72 -0.02 18.64 4.24
C LEU A 72 -0.69 20.00 4.42
N LEU A 73 -1.96 20.10 4.06
CA LEU A 73 -2.74 21.33 4.12
C LEU A 73 -3.72 21.23 5.28
N SER A 74 -3.73 22.23 6.15
CA SER A 74 -4.63 22.26 7.30
C SER A 74 -6.04 22.68 6.92
N ALA A 75 -7.00 22.27 7.74
CA ALA A 75 -8.34 22.83 7.70
C ALA A 75 -8.27 24.37 7.77
N GLY A 76 -9.05 25.06 6.95
CA GLY A 76 -9.03 26.51 6.83
C GLY A 76 -8.12 27.06 5.74
N THR A 77 -7.20 26.27 5.17
CA THR A 77 -6.41 26.70 4.01
C THR A 77 -7.34 26.97 2.80
N PRO A 78 -7.20 28.09 2.09
CA PRO A 78 -8.03 28.40 0.91
C PRO A 78 -7.73 27.45 -0.25
N LEU A 79 -8.76 27.06 -1.00
CA LEU A 79 -8.62 26.25 -2.22
C LEU A 79 -7.85 27.00 -3.31
N ASN A 80 -8.15 28.29 -3.48
CA ASN A 80 -7.43 29.21 -4.35
C ASN A 80 -7.04 30.48 -3.56
N PRO A 81 -5.78 30.64 -3.15
CA PRO A 81 -5.35 31.81 -2.39
C PRO A 81 -5.47 33.12 -3.18
N ASP A 82 -5.54 33.05 -4.50
CA ASP A 82 -5.63 34.23 -5.38
C ASP A 82 -7.07 34.71 -5.62
N ASP A 83 -8.09 34.02 -5.08
CA ASP A 83 -9.50 34.41 -5.20
C ASP A 83 -10.14 34.70 -3.83
N SER A 84 -10.61 35.93 -3.64
CA SER A 84 -11.27 36.39 -2.42
C SER A 84 -12.60 35.70 -2.13
N THR A 85 -13.17 34.99 -3.09
CA THR A 85 -14.38 34.17 -2.96
C THR A 85 -14.08 32.69 -2.74
N SER A 86 -12.80 32.30 -2.65
CA SER A 86 -12.38 30.92 -2.38
C SER A 86 -12.99 30.38 -1.09
N ALA A 87 -13.53 29.17 -1.16
CA ALA A 87 -13.78 28.38 0.04
C ALA A 87 -12.45 27.92 0.65
N ALA A 88 -12.53 27.45 1.89
CA ALA A 88 -11.43 26.80 2.58
C ALA A 88 -11.67 25.30 2.68
N TYR A 89 -10.59 24.52 2.81
CA TYR A 89 -10.71 23.10 3.14
C TYR A 89 -11.41 22.96 4.50
N PRO A 90 -12.46 22.13 4.62
CA PRO A 90 -13.19 21.95 5.88
C PRO A 90 -12.42 21.09 6.89
N GLU A 91 -11.35 20.44 6.46
CA GLU A 91 -10.57 19.45 7.20
C GLU A 91 -9.13 19.41 6.67
N ASP A 92 -8.24 18.74 7.41
CA ASP A 92 -6.87 18.52 6.95
C ASP A 92 -6.87 17.60 5.72
N VAL A 93 -6.12 17.99 4.69
CA VAL A 93 -5.98 17.25 3.44
C VAL A 93 -4.52 17.06 3.05
N ILE A 94 -4.28 16.07 2.21
CA ILE A 94 -3.00 15.79 1.58
C ILE A 94 -3.11 16.12 0.11
N GLN A 95 -2.19 16.92 -0.41
CA GLN A 95 -2.01 17.10 -1.85
C GLN A 95 -0.70 16.41 -2.28
N LEU A 96 -0.85 15.45 -3.18
CA LEU A 96 0.26 14.78 -3.86
C LEU A 96 0.48 15.45 -5.21
N ALA A 97 1.71 15.74 -5.58
CA ALA A 97 2.06 16.31 -6.87
C ALA A 97 3.38 15.77 -7.41
N GLY A 98 3.48 15.63 -8.73
CA GLY A 98 4.78 15.45 -9.37
C GLY A 98 5.57 16.75 -9.41
N SER A 99 6.86 16.69 -9.74
CA SER A 99 7.71 17.89 -9.83
C SER A 99 7.37 18.80 -11.01
N ARG A 100 6.76 18.25 -12.07
CA ARG A 100 6.36 19.02 -13.26
C ARG A 100 4.85 19.25 -13.23
N LEU A 101 4.40 20.39 -13.74
CA LEU A 101 2.96 20.67 -13.87
C LEU A 101 2.20 19.57 -14.63
N ALA A 102 2.83 19.03 -15.69
CA ALA A 102 2.25 17.97 -16.51
C ALA A 102 2.11 16.62 -15.77
N ASP A 103 2.79 16.44 -14.64
CA ASP A 103 2.64 15.25 -13.80
C ASP A 103 1.33 15.28 -12.99
N GLY A 104 0.76 16.47 -12.81
CA GLY A 104 -0.52 16.70 -12.16
C GLY A 104 -0.48 16.54 -10.63
N SER A 105 -1.66 16.43 -10.04
CA SER A 105 -1.85 16.33 -8.60
C SER A 105 -3.06 15.49 -8.21
N VAL A 106 -3.08 15.03 -6.97
CA VAL A 106 -4.24 14.42 -6.31
C VAL A 106 -4.38 15.06 -4.93
N THR A 107 -5.54 15.67 -4.65
CA THR A 107 -5.84 16.24 -3.32
C THR A 107 -6.89 15.39 -2.64
N TYR A 108 -6.65 14.94 -1.41
CA TYR A 108 -7.54 14.00 -0.74
C TYR A 108 -7.42 14.05 0.79
N ARG A 109 -8.41 13.44 1.47
CA ARG A 109 -8.32 13.07 2.89
C ARG A 109 -8.38 11.55 3.05
N GLY A 110 -7.49 10.99 3.87
CA GLY A 110 -7.51 9.58 4.26
C GLY A 110 -8.56 9.28 5.35
N ASN A 111 -9.27 8.15 5.21
CA ASN A 111 -10.29 7.71 6.19
C ASN A 111 -9.77 6.69 7.21
N GLY A 112 -8.55 6.17 7.04
CA GLY A 112 -7.92 5.20 7.94
C GLY A 112 -8.39 3.75 7.78
N ASP A 113 -9.32 3.48 6.87
CA ASP A 113 -9.90 2.17 6.58
C ASP A 113 -9.52 1.63 5.19
N GLY A 114 -8.57 2.27 4.52
CA GLY A 114 -8.19 1.97 3.14
C GLY A 114 -9.01 2.73 2.09
N THR A 115 -9.90 3.63 2.50
CA THR A 115 -10.61 4.56 1.62
C THR A 115 -10.13 6.01 1.79
N ILE A 116 -10.40 6.84 0.79
CA ILE A 116 -10.10 8.27 0.77
C ILE A 116 -11.27 9.08 0.21
N ASN A 117 -11.38 10.35 0.62
CA ASN A 117 -12.23 11.34 -0.03
C ASN A 117 -11.37 12.22 -0.94
N VAL A 118 -11.57 12.13 -2.25
CA VAL A 118 -10.83 12.89 -3.27
C VAL A 118 -11.53 14.21 -3.56
N TYR A 119 -10.76 15.30 -3.51
CA TYR A 119 -11.20 16.65 -3.88
C TYR A 119 -10.81 16.94 -5.33
N ASN A 120 -11.74 17.50 -6.11
CA ASN A 120 -11.48 17.91 -7.49
C ASN A 120 -10.85 19.32 -7.56
N VAL A 121 -9.67 19.48 -6.94
CA VAL A 121 -8.91 20.73 -6.91
C VAL A 121 -7.74 20.64 -7.90
N PRO A 122 -7.64 21.56 -8.88
CA PRO A 122 -6.52 21.57 -9.81
C PRO A 122 -5.23 22.05 -9.14
N LEU A 123 -4.08 21.58 -9.64
CA LEU A 123 -2.77 22.05 -9.20
C LEU A 123 -2.53 23.53 -9.56
N ARG A 124 -3.08 23.96 -10.70
CA ARG A 124 -3.00 25.34 -11.20
C ARG A 124 -4.39 25.82 -11.56
N TRP A 125 -4.70 27.04 -11.16
CA TRP A 125 -5.92 27.72 -11.53
C TRP A 125 -5.66 28.67 -12.70
N ASP A 126 -6.31 28.44 -13.85
CA ASP A 126 -6.17 29.26 -15.07
C ASP A 126 -7.48 30.04 -15.39
N GLY A 127 -8.18 30.51 -14.35
CA GLY A 127 -9.52 31.09 -14.42
C GLY A 127 -9.58 32.62 -14.40
N GLN A 128 -10.80 33.15 -14.47
CA GLN A 128 -11.10 34.55 -14.16
C GLN A 128 -11.61 34.64 -12.72
N TYR A 129 -11.12 35.63 -11.97
CA TYR A 129 -11.47 35.82 -10.56
C TYR A 129 -12.14 37.19 -10.33
N PRO A 130 -13.10 37.29 -9.39
CA PRO A 130 -13.60 36.21 -8.54
C PRO A 130 -14.50 35.22 -9.29
N ALA A 131 -14.30 33.92 -9.07
CA ALA A 131 -15.09 32.84 -9.65
C ALA A 131 -16.46 32.66 -8.95
N GLY A 132 -16.59 33.19 -7.73
CA GLY A 132 -17.80 33.17 -6.92
C GLY A 132 -17.88 31.99 -5.95
N LYS A 133 -18.46 32.23 -4.78
CA LYS A 133 -18.49 31.25 -3.66
C LYS A 133 -19.05 29.89 -4.05
N LYS A 134 -20.16 29.89 -4.81
CA LYS A 134 -20.85 28.66 -5.23
C LYS A 134 -19.93 27.71 -6.00
N PHE A 135 -19.02 28.23 -6.83
CA PHE A 135 -18.06 27.42 -7.58
C PHE A 135 -17.14 26.63 -6.64
N TYR A 136 -16.65 27.27 -5.58
CA TYR A 136 -15.78 26.63 -4.59
C TYR A 136 -16.54 25.69 -3.66
N GLU A 137 -17.76 26.06 -3.24
CA GLU A 137 -18.66 25.20 -2.47
C GLU A 137 -18.95 23.90 -3.22
N GLU A 138 -19.20 23.97 -4.54
CA GLU A 138 -19.40 22.78 -5.37
C GLU A 138 -18.17 21.85 -5.40
N ILE A 139 -16.95 22.37 -5.27
CA ILE A 139 -15.74 21.52 -5.19
C ILE A 139 -15.66 20.79 -3.85
N ILE A 140 -16.04 21.47 -2.76
CA ILE A 140 -16.08 20.88 -1.41
C ILE A 140 -17.19 19.83 -1.30
N ASP A 141 -18.38 20.12 -1.82
CA ASP A 141 -19.54 19.25 -1.66
C ASP A 141 -19.46 18.00 -2.55
N ASN A 142 -18.72 18.06 -3.66
CA ASN A 142 -18.59 16.97 -4.63
C ASN A 142 -17.30 16.14 -4.45
N THR A 143 -16.89 15.87 -3.21
CA THR A 143 -15.83 14.90 -2.96
C THR A 143 -16.22 13.49 -3.42
N LYS A 144 -15.23 12.69 -3.81
CA LYS A 144 -15.44 11.31 -4.27
C LYS A 144 -14.81 10.33 -3.31
N LEU A 145 -15.62 9.43 -2.75
CA LEU A 145 -15.12 8.30 -1.96
C LEU A 145 -14.47 7.26 -2.88
N VAL A 146 -13.22 6.89 -2.61
CA VAL A 146 -12.44 5.95 -3.40
C VAL A 146 -11.77 4.93 -2.48
N SER A 147 -11.86 3.64 -2.83
CA SER A 147 -11.08 2.57 -2.17
C SER A 147 -9.68 2.50 -2.79
N ILE A 148 -8.66 2.39 -1.95
CA ILE A 148 -7.26 2.32 -2.38
C ILE A 148 -6.74 0.89 -2.27
N ASP A 149 -6.27 0.36 -3.39
CA ASP A 149 -5.73 -0.98 -3.48
C ASP A 149 -4.37 -1.10 -2.78
N LYS A 150 -4.08 -2.29 -2.25
CA LYS A 150 -2.78 -2.56 -1.61
C LYS A 150 -1.59 -2.40 -2.56
N GLY A 151 -1.81 -2.51 -3.87
CA GLY A 151 -0.81 -2.30 -4.92
C GLY A 151 0.33 -3.33 -4.91
N ASN A 152 1.27 -3.14 -5.83
CA ASN A 152 2.51 -3.92 -5.88
C ASN A 152 3.54 -3.29 -4.92
N PRO A 153 4.09 -4.04 -3.94
CA PRO A 153 5.04 -3.49 -2.95
C PRO A 153 6.28 -2.84 -3.56
N ASP A 154 6.87 -3.41 -4.62
CA ASP A 154 8.07 -2.85 -5.25
C ASP A 154 7.80 -1.51 -5.93
N LYS A 155 6.61 -1.34 -6.54
CA LYS A 155 6.18 -0.05 -7.11
C LYS A 155 5.97 1.00 -6.03
N ILE A 156 5.40 0.60 -4.89
CA ILE A 156 5.19 1.47 -3.73
C ILE A 156 6.55 1.94 -3.21
N VAL A 157 7.51 1.03 -3.00
CA VAL A 157 8.88 1.37 -2.57
C VAL A 157 9.53 2.38 -3.53
N LYS A 158 9.38 2.19 -4.85
CA LYS A 158 9.91 3.14 -5.86
C LYS A 158 9.34 4.55 -5.70
N LEU A 159 8.05 4.69 -5.42
CA LEU A 159 7.41 5.99 -5.19
C LEU A 159 7.83 6.59 -3.85
N ILE A 160 7.92 5.79 -2.78
CA ILE A 160 8.37 6.27 -1.47
C ILE A 160 9.80 6.83 -1.56
N ASN A 161 10.69 6.18 -2.32
CA ASN A 161 12.06 6.64 -2.51
C ASN A 161 12.18 7.96 -3.30
N LYS A 162 11.09 8.40 -3.96
CA LYS A 162 11.00 9.69 -4.66
C LYS A 162 10.27 10.76 -3.82
N MET A 163 9.85 10.42 -2.60
CA MET A 163 8.95 11.24 -1.82
C MET A 163 9.65 12.39 -1.10
N LYS A 164 9.02 13.57 -1.14
CA LYS A 164 9.37 14.71 -0.29
C LYS A 164 8.14 15.19 0.45
N ILE A 165 8.21 15.18 1.77
CA ILE A 165 7.12 15.65 2.64
C ILE A 165 7.41 17.10 3.01
N VAL A 166 6.47 17.99 2.71
CA VAL A 166 6.52 19.42 3.00
C VAL A 166 5.42 19.74 4.01
N GLU A 167 5.82 20.14 5.21
CA GLU A 167 4.91 20.56 6.27
C GLU A 167 4.79 22.10 6.29
N GLY A 168 3.55 22.60 6.32
CA GLY A 168 3.25 24.02 6.44
C GLY A 168 3.25 24.77 5.09
N PHE A 169 2.06 25.23 4.70
CA PHE A 169 1.83 26.25 3.67
C PHE A 169 0.95 27.35 4.25
#